data_AF-A0A061NEG3-F1
#
_entry.id   AF-A0A061NEG3-F1
#
_cell.length_a   1.000
_cell.length_b   1.000
_cell.length_c   1.000
_cell.angle_alpha   90.00
_cell.angle_beta   90.00
_cell.angle_gamma   90.00
#
_symmetry.space_group_name_H-M   'P 1'
#
loop_
_entity.id
_entity.type
_entity.pdbx_description
1 polymer ?
#
loop_
_entity_poly.entity_id
_entity_poly.type
_entity_poly.pdbx_seq_one_letter_code
_entity_poly.pdbx_strand_id
1 'polypeptide(L)' 'MMKPFVLGITTIVVSYVLFLMSVLRFIPLWVAVPLLFISILFTVHLFNERKRFKGFS' A
#
# COMPACT_ATOMS: atom_id res chain seq x y z
N MET A 1 2.84 -14.56 12.36
CA MET A 1 3.34 -13.17 12.29
C MET A 1 3.53 -12.62 10.86
N MET A 2 3.28 -13.42 9.80
CA MET A 2 3.46 -13.05 8.37
C MET A 2 2.19 -12.54 7.65
N LYS A 3 1.00 -12.82 8.19
CA LYS A 3 -0.29 -12.50 7.54
C LYS A 3 -0.48 -11.03 7.11
N PRO A 4 -0.18 -10.01 7.96
CA PRO A 4 -0.35 -8.61 7.54
C PRO A 4 0.69 -8.15 6.51
N PHE A 5 1.85 -8.81 6.47
CA PHE A 5 2.91 -8.51 5.51
C PHE A 5 2.54 -8.96 4.10
N VAL A 6 2.07 -10.21 3.99
CA VAL A 6 1.58 -10.76 2.73
C VAL A 6 0.43 -9.90 2.20
N LEU A 7 -0.48 -9.48 3.08
CA LEU A 7 -1.60 -8.62 2.70
C LEU A 7 -1.13 -7.26 2.14
N GLY A 8 -0.21 -6.58 2.81
CA GLY A 8 0.37 -5.32 2.34
C GLY A 8 1.06 -5.45 0.98
N ILE A 9 1.89 -6.49 0.80
CA ILE A 9 2.54 -6.76 -0.49
C ILE A 9 1.50 -7.02 -1.59
N THR A 10 0.50 -7.88 -1.33
CA THR A 10 -0.54 -8.18 -2.33
C THR A 10 -1.30 -6.93 -2.75
N THR A 11 -1.62 -6.03 -1.81
CA THR A 11 -2.27 -4.76 -2.14
C THR A 11 -1.39 -3.85 -2.99
N ILE A 12 -0.08 -3.79 -2.72
CA ILE A 12 0.86 -2.98 -3.52
C ILE A 12 0.93 -3.53 -4.95
N VAL A 13 1.02 -4.85 -5.11
CA VAL A 13 1.10 -5.51 -6.43
C VAL A 13 -0.17 -5.22 -7.24
N VAL A 14 -1.35 -5.36 -6.64
CA VAL A 14 -2.63 -5.07 -7.32
C VAL A 14 -2.71 -3.59 -7.72
N SER A 15 -2.40 -2.66 -6.82
CA SER A 15 -2.41 -1.23 -7.13
C SER A 15 -1.38 -0.85 -8.19
N TYR A 16 -0.22 -1.53 -8.24
CA TYR A 16 0.79 -1.31 -9.26
C TYR A 16 0.31 -1.75 -10.65
N VAL A 17 -0.39 -2.89 -10.75
CA VAL A 17 -1.01 -3.32 -12.02
C VAL A 17 -2.05 -2.29 -12.48
N LEU A 18 -2.90 -1.79 -11.59
CA LEU A 18 -3.88 -0.75 -11.91
C LEU A 18 -3.21 0.57 -12.33
N PHE A 19 -2.07 0.92 -11.73
CA PHE A 19 -1.27 2.06 -12.15
C PHE A 19 -0.75 1.90 -13.58
N LEU A 20 -0.20 0.72 -13.93
CA LEU A 20 0.21 0.41 -15.30
C LEU A 20 -0.96 0.51 -16.29
N MET A 21 -2.15 0.03 -15.91
CA MET A 21 -3.36 0.19 -16.71
C MET A 21 -3.75 1.67 -16.90
N SER A 22 -3.52 2.53 -15.91
CA SER A 22 -3.77 3.97 -16.04
C SER A 22 -2.80 4.65 -17.00
N VAL A 23 -1.54 4.18 -17.07
CA VAL A 23 -0.56 4.65 -18.07
C VAL A 23 -1.04 4.31 -19.49
N LEU A 24 -1.68 3.16 -19.65
CA LEU A 24 -2.34 2.74 -20.89
C LEU A 24 -3.68 3.47 -21.16
N ARG A 25 -4.03 4.48 -20.36
CA ARG A 25 -5.26 5.28 -20.44
C ARG A 25 -6.56 4.52 -20.19
N PHE A 26 -6.53 3.32 -19.60
CA PHE A 26 -7.75 2.61 -19.19
C PHE A 26 -8.44 3.25 -17.98
N ILE A 27 -7.66 3.89 -17.11
CA ILE A 27 -8.11 4.56 -15.89
C ILE A 27 -7.40 5.92 -15.82
N PRO A 28 -8.03 6.99 -15.31
CA PRO A 28 -7.34 8.25 -15.06
C PRO A 28 -6.16 8.08 -14.11
N LEU A 29 -4.98 8.58 -14.53
CA LEU A 29 -3.75 8.59 -13.74
C LEU A 29 -3.94 9.18 -12.34
N TRP A 30 -4.73 10.26 -12.22
CA TRP A 30 -5.02 10.93 -10.95
C TRP A 30 -5.74 10.05 -9.93
N VAL A 31 -6.34 8.93 -10.34
CA VAL A 31 -6.97 7.95 -9.45
C VAL A 31 -5.99 6.84 -9.10
N ALA A 32 -5.22 6.35 -10.08
CA ALA A 32 -4.29 5.25 -9.85
C ALA A 32 -3.08 5.65 -8.99
N VAL A 33 -2.61 6.90 -9.12
CA VAL A 33 -1.53 7.46 -8.29
C VAL A 33 -1.87 7.45 -6.80
N PRO A 34 -2.97 8.08 -6.33
CA PRO A 34 -3.33 8.05 -4.91
C PRO A 34 -3.65 6.63 -4.43
N LEU A 35 -4.22 5.76 -5.28
CA LEU A 35 -4.47 4.37 -4.92
C LEU A 35 -3.17 3.61 -4.61
N LEU A 36 -2.14 3.76 -5.46
CA LEU A 36 -0.83 3.18 -5.23
C LEU A 36 -0.17 3.75 -3.97
N PHE A 37 -0.26 5.07 -3.78
CA PHE A 37 0.28 5.74 -2.62
C PHE A 37 -0.37 5.27 -1.31
N ILE A 38 -1.70 5.17 -1.26
CA ILE A 38 -2.44 4.66 -0.10
C ILE A 38 -2.03 3.22 0.21
N SER A 39 -1.86 2.37 -0.81
CA SER A 39 -1.44 0.99 -0.62
C SER A 39 -0.05 0.88 0.01
N ILE A 40 0.89 1.75 -0.39
CA ILE A 40 2.23 1.80 0.20
C ILE A 40 2.14 2.33 1.63
N LEU A 41 1.43 3.43 1.87
CA LEU A 41 1.24 3.99 3.21
C LEU A 41 0.61 2.99 4.17
N PHE A 42 -0.42 2.28 3.74
CA PHE A 42 -1.06 1.24 4.53
C PHE A 42 -0.07 0.14 4.92
N THR A 43 0.75 -0.32 3.96
CA THR A 43 1.78 -1.34 4.21
C THR A 43 2.84 -0.84 5.18
N VAL A 44 3.33 0.39 5.00
CA VAL A 44 4.32 1.01 5.89
C VAL A 44 3.73 1.21 7.30
N HIS A 45 2.47 1.62 7.41
CA HIS A 45 1.79 1.76 8.70
C HIS A 45 1.70 0.42 9.44
N LEU A 46 1.31 -0.66 8.75
CA LEU A 46 1.29 -2.01 9.31
C LEU A 46 2.68 -2.47 9.78
N PHE A 47 3.74 -2.06 9.10
CA PHE A 47 5.11 -2.30 9.53
C PHE A 47 5.50 -1.47 10.74
N ASN A 48 5.09 -0.20 10.77
CA ASN A 48 5.47 0.76 11.80
C ASN A 48 4.87 0.41 13.17
N GLU A 49 3.65 -0.14 13.21
CA GLU A 49 3.03 -0.57 14.48
C GLU A 49 3.82 -1.62 15.25
N ARG A 50 4.69 -2.39 14.58
CA ARG A 50 5.54 -3.41 15.20
C ARG A 50 6.71 -2.83 16.00
N LYS A 51 7.07 -1.57 15.75
CA LYS A 51 8.22 -0.88 16.36
C LYS A 51 7.81 0.34 17.19
N ARG A 52 6.50 0.59 17.37
CA ARG A 52 6.03 1.67 18.24
C ARG A 52 6.47 1.36 19.67
N PHE A 53 7.46 2.12 20.15
CA PHE A 53 7.82 2.14 21.56
C PHE A 53 6.54 2.44 22.33
N LYS A 54 6.02 1.43 23.04
CA LYS A 54 4.95 1.65 24.01
C LYS A 54 5.62 2.41 25.15
N GLY A 55 5.71 3.73 25.02
CA GLY A 55 6.13 4.57 26.13
C GLY A 55 5.30 4.19 27.35
N PHE A 56 6.00 3.86 28.44
CA PHE A 56 5.40 3.53 29.73
C PHE A 56 4.39 4.60 30.10
N SER A 57 3.11 4.22 30.17
CA SER A 57 2.06 4.93 30.90
C SER A 57 1.07 3.93 31.46
#